data_AF-A0A963PFV3-F1
#
_entry.id   AF-A0A963PFV3-F1
#
_cell.length_a   1.000
_cell.length_b   1.000
_cell.length_c   1.000
_cell.angle_alpha   90.00
_cell.angle_beta   90.00
_cell.angle_gamma   90.00
#
_symmetry.space_group_name_H-M   'P 1'
#
loop_
_entity.id
_entity.type
_entity.pdbx_description
1 polymer ?
#
loop_
_entity_poly.entity_id
_entity_poly.type
_entity_poly.pdbx_seq_one_letter_code
_entity_poly.pdbx_strand_id
1 'polypeptide(L)' 'MASVNKVILVGNCGRDPEIRYLPSGQAVANVSVATSSRRKDRNSGETIEDTQWHRVTFYDRL' A
#
# COMPACT_ATOMS: atom_id res chain seq x y z
N MET A 1 19.92 -18.73 6.69
CA MET A 1 19.69 -18.50 5.24
C MET A 1 19.29 -17.06 5.04
N ALA A 2 20.03 -16.31 4.24
CA ALA A 2 19.60 -14.98 3.80
C ALA A 2 18.87 -15.13 2.46
N SER A 3 17.68 -14.53 2.33
CA SER A 3 16.96 -14.43 1.06
C SER A 3 16.51 -12.99 0.85
N VAL A 4 16.12 -12.65 -0.38
CA VAL A 4 15.66 -11.30 -0.72
C VAL A 4 14.16 -11.19 -0.45
N ASN A 5 13.78 -10.28 0.43
CA ASN A 5 12.40 -9.80 0.56
C ASN A 5 12.36 -8.34 0.11
N LYS A 6 11.73 -8.08 -1.04
CA LYS A 6 11.60 -6.74 -1.63
C LYS A 6 10.20 -6.56 -2.18
N VAL A 7 9.57 -5.44 -1.82
CA VAL A 7 8.28 -5.00 -2.37
C VAL A 7 8.47 -3.62 -2.99
N ILE A 8 7.96 -3.43 -4.20
CA ILE A 8 7.91 -2.13 -4.88
C ILE A 8 6.43 -1.81 -5.10
N LEU A 9 5.96 -0.70 -4.53
CA LEU A 9 4.57 -0.26 -4.66
C LEU A 9 4.54 1.13 -5.30
N VAL A 10 3.66 1.30 -6.29
CA VAL A 10 3.35 2.59 -6.91
C VAL A 10 1.83 2.69 -6.95
N GLY A 11 1.27 3.65 -6.24
CA GLY A 11 -0.17 3.78 -6.06
C GLY A 11 -0.54 5.06 -5.33
N ASN A 12 -1.82 5.21 -5.02
CA ASN A 12 -2.36 6.40 -4.37
C ASN A 12 -2.64 6.15 -2.90
N CYS A 13 -2.45 7.17 -2.05
CA CYS A 13 -2.88 7.11 -0.66
C CYS A 13 -4.41 7.19 -0.58
N GLY A 14 -5.07 6.21 0.06
CA GLY A 14 -6.52 6.23 0.22
C GLY A 14 -7.04 7.12 1.34
N ARG A 15 -6.14 7.57 2.22
CA ARG A 15 -6.40 8.49 3.33
C ARG A 15 -5.10 9.16 3.75
N ASP A 16 -5.21 10.20 4.56
CA ASP A 16 -4.06 10.83 5.20
C ASP A 16 -3.31 9.82 6.11
N PRO A 17 -1.97 9.94 6.24
CA PRO A 17 -1.19 9.05 7.10
C PRO A 17 -1.65 9.10 8.57
N GLU A 18 -1.82 7.92 9.17
CA GLU A 18 -2.13 7.78 10.59
C GLU A 18 -0.81 7.73 11.39
N ILE A 19 -0.46 8.83 12.04
CA ILE A 19 0.75 8.95 12.86
C ILE A 19 0.44 8.60 14.31
N ARG A 20 1.25 7.71 14.90
CA ARG A 20 1.18 7.33 16.32
C ARG A 20 2.58 7.34 16.93
N TYR A 21 2.64 7.63 18.24
CA TYR A 21 3.89 7.55 19.00
C TYR A 21 3.86 6.30 19.88
N LEU A 22 4.94 5.51 19.81
CA LEU A 22 5.13 4.36 20.68
C LEU A 22 5.54 4.82 22.09
N PRO A 23 5.42 3.98 23.14
CA PRO A 23 5.89 4.31 24.49
C PRO A 23 7.38 4.69 24.55
N SER A 24 8.18 4.24 23.58
CA SER A 24 9.59 4.62 23.40
C SER A 24 9.79 6.05 22.87
N GLY A 25 8.72 6.78 22.54
CA GLY A 25 8.77 8.10 21.92
C GLY A 25 8.94 8.07 20.38
N GLN A 26 9.08 6.89 19.78
CA GLN A 26 9.26 6.75 18.34
C GLN A 26 7.96 7.01 17.57
N ALA A 27 8.05 7.80 16.50
CA ALA A 27 6.95 8.03 15.57
C ALA A 27 6.81 6.86 14.59
N VAL A 28 5.56 6.43 14.38
CA VAL A 28 5.19 5.39 13.41
C VAL A 28 4.05 5.93 12.56
N ALA A 29 4.22 5.93 11.23
CA ALA A 29 3.18 6.33 10.30
C ALA A 29 2.59 5.12 9.58
N ASN A 30 1.28 5.01 9.55
CA ASN A 30 0.56 3.98 8.79
C ASN A 30 -0.11 4.65 7.57
N VAL A 31 0.11 4.09 6.39
CA VAL A 31 -0.48 4.57 5.13
C VAL A 31 -1.19 3.41 4.44
N SER A 32 -2.37 3.69 3.88
CA SER A 32 -3.08 2.76 3.02
C SER A 32 -2.88 3.17 1.56
N VAL A 33 -2.29 2.28 0.76
CA VAL A 33 -1.97 2.52 -0.66
C VAL A 33 -2.87 1.67 -1.55
N ALA A 34 -3.57 2.30 -2.48
CA ALA A 34 -4.36 1.65 -3.51
C ALA A 34 -3.55 1.44 -4.79
N THR A 35 -3.54 0.21 -5.32
CA THR A 35 -3.01 -0.12 -6.65
C THR A 35 -4.12 -0.74 -7.48
N SER A 36 -4.45 -0.13 -8.62
CA SER A 36 -5.56 -0.58 -9.47
C SER A 36 -5.04 -1.19 -10.76
N SER A 37 -5.60 -2.32 -11.15
CA SER A 37 -5.37 -2.95 -12.45
C SER A 37 -6.67 -2.96 -13.25
N ARG A 38 -6.61 -2.57 -14.51
CA ARG A 38 -7.75 -2.61 -15.43
C ARG A 38 -7.55 -3.75 -16.40
N ARG A 39 -8.55 -4.64 -16.49
CA ARG A 39 -8.58 -5.74 -17.46
C ARG A 39 -9.89 -5.72 -18.21
N LYS A 40 -9.84 -6.02 -19.50
CA LYS A 40 -11.04 -6.22 -20.30
C LYS A 40 -11.50 -7.66 -20.15
N ASP A 41 -12.75 -7.88 -19.75
CA ASP A 41 -13.33 -9.21 -19.71
C ASP A 41 -13.52 -9.75 -21.13
N ARG A 42 -13.15 -11.01 -21.34
CA ARG A 42 -13.15 -11.62 -22.67
C ARG A 42 -14.56 -12.03 -23.13
N ASN A 43 -15.48 -12.26 -22.19
CA ASN A 43 -16.83 -12.74 -22.47
C ASN A 43 -17.83 -11.58 -22.59
N SER A 44 -17.76 -10.59 -21.68
CA SER A 44 -18.66 -9.42 -21.70
C SER A 44 -18.10 -8.24 -22.49
N GLY A 45 -16.79 -8.17 -22.71
CA GLY A 45 -16.14 -7.02 -23.34
C GLY A 45 -16.05 -5.77 -22.45
N GLU A 46 -16.51 -5.85 -21.21
CA GLU A 46 -16.47 -4.75 -20.25
C GLU A 46 -15.08 -4.58 -19.64
N THR A 47 -14.76 -3.37 -19.21
CA THR A 47 -13.53 -3.10 -18.46
C THR A 47 -13.80 -3.31 -16.98
N ILE A 48 -13.15 -4.30 -16.38
CA ILE A 48 -13.17 -4.56 -14.95
C ILE A 48 -11.96 -3.87 -14.32
N GLU A 49 -12.21 -3.10 -13.28
CA GLU A 49 -11.18 -2.50 -12.44
C GLU A 49 -11.07 -3.29 -11.13
N ASP A 50 -9.90 -3.84 -10.85
CA ASP A 50 -9.58 -4.51 -9.59
C ASP A 50 -8.58 -3.67 -8.81
N THR A 51 -8.94 -3.29 -7.58
CA THR A 51 -8.13 -2.43 -6.71
C THR A 51 -7.67 -3.20 -5.49
N GLN A 52 -6.34 -3.29 -5.34
CA GLN A 52 -5.69 -3.90 -4.18
C GLN A 52 -5.28 -2.82 -3.18
N TRP A 53 -5.47 -3.11 -1.89
CA TRP A 53 -5.16 -2.20 -0.79
C TRP A 53 -3.99 -2.74 0.03
N HIS A 54 -2.92 -1.94 0.11
CA HIS A 54 -1.71 -2.27 0.85
C HIS A 54 -1.62 -1.42 2.10
N ARG A 55 -1.24 -2.03 3.24
CA ARG A 55 -0.95 -1.30 4.48
C ARG A 55 0.55 -1.18 4.63
N VAL A 56 1.07 0.04 4.54
CA VAL A 56 2.49 0.35 4.65
C VAL A 56 2.75 1.04 5.99
N THR A 57 3.73 0.52 6.73
CA THR A 57 4.15 1.09 8.01
C THR A 57 5.55 1.67 7.85
N PHE A 58 5.68 2.96 8.15
CA PHE A 58 6.95 3.68 8.20
C PHE A 58 7.41 3.83 9.64
N TYR A 59 8.70 3.65 9.87
CA TYR A 59 9.36 3.81 11.16
C TYR A 59 10.45 4.86 11.03
N ASP A 60 10.60 5.71 12.05
CA ASP A 60 11.64 6.74 12.13
C ASP A 60 11.61 7.74 10.96
N ARG A 61 12.66 8.55 10.81
CA ARG A 61 12.88 9.43 9.66
C ARG A 61 13.20 8.59 8.42
N LEU A 62 12.44 8.81 7.36
CA LEU A 62 12.75 8.34 6.00
C LEU A 62 14.04 8.98 5.46
#